data_AF-A0A1G2YI78-F1
#
_entry.id   AF-A0A1G2YI78-F1
#
_cell.length_a   1.000
_cell.length_b   1.000
_cell.length_c   1.000
_cell.angle_alpha   90.00
_cell.angle_beta   90.00
_cell.angle_gamma   90.00
#
_symmetry.space_group_name_H-M   'P 1'
#
loop_
_entity.id
_entity.type
_entity.pdbx_description
1 polymer ?
#
loop_
_entity_poly.entity_id
_entity_poly.type
_entity_poly.pdbx_seq_one_letter_code
_entity_poly.pdbx_strand_id
1 'polypeptide(L)'
;MELSWISKTRIVLAFAIGAMLVGFLPWSRVEPANNGVFALLSNNITSTDLIICGLLSLAAGFVASAICTPYGFQIGVIAVPAGMSVWAYKSAAVSTLFQAVPAAGSRAAVYASLRFEAFIWLALMLLGVIGAYAADKLFRRNSLDLPDKFDPTVKLEPMIAIAVAFVSTIIAGIFLLNILATDVGYPDKQFGFVFGQPATLQIIFGVVVTFLICSFCAKLYLGVHYIWPVIATAFVSVVSMIVFTKTPALGYMSASWAPVFFSKTVISILPIQMIAFGSIGCVWGYWLAARYKFWREFEA
;
A
#
# COMPACT_ATOMS: atom_id res chain seq x y z
N MET A 1 14.21 -16.02 -10.92
CA MET A 1 13.47 -15.85 -12.19
C MET A 1 14.34 -15.02 -13.12
N GLU A 2 14.90 -15.62 -14.17
CA GLU A 2 15.18 -14.82 -15.36
C GLU A 2 13.83 -14.24 -15.82
N LEU A 3 13.72 -12.92 -15.91
CA LEU A 3 12.52 -12.27 -16.44
C LEU A 3 12.48 -12.50 -17.95
N SER A 4 12.01 -13.69 -18.33
CA SER A 4 11.66 -13.96 -19.72
C SER A 4 10.65 -12.92 -20.21
N TRP A 5 10.68 -12.61 -21.50
CA TRP A 5 9.71 -11.71 -22.12
C TRP A 5 8.26 -12.12 -21.84
N ILE A 6 8.01 -13.42 -21.71
CA ILE A 6 6.70 -13.98 -21.35
C ILE A 6 6.29 -13.55 -19.93
N SER A 7 7.18 -13.67 -18.95
CA SER A 7 6.88 -13.26 -17.56
C SER A 7 6.66 -11.74 -17.44
N LYS A 8 7.43 -10.93 -18.18
CA LYS A 8 7.21 -9.47 -18.25
C LYS A 8 5.81 -9.15 -18.79
N THR A 9 5.42 -9.81 -19.88
CA THR A 9 4.11 -9.62 -20.51
C THR A 9 2.98 -10.01 -19.55
N ARG A 10 3.11 -11.11 -18.80
CA ARG A 10 2.14 -11.53 -17.79
C ARG A 10 1.98 -10.51 -16.66
N ILE A 11 3.08 -9.94 -16.17
CA ILE A 11 3.03 -8.86 -15.16
C ILE A 11 2.24 -7.68 -15.72
N VAL A 12 2.55 -7.21 -16.93
CA VAL A 12 1.83 -6.11 -17.59
C VAL A 12 0.33 -6.43 -17.74
N LEU A 13 -0.02 -7.65 -18.13
CA LEU A 13 -1.41 -8.09 -18.23
C LEU A 13 -2.12 -8.09 -16.88
N ALA A 14 -1.47 -8.54 -15.80
CA ALA A 14 -2.04 -8.47 -14.46
C ALA A 14 -2.30 -7.02 -14.01
N PHE A 15 -1.36 -6.11 -14.28
CA PHE A 15 -1.57 -4.67 -14.06
C PHE A 15 -2.76 -4.14 -14.86
N ALA A 16 -2.86 -4.50 -16.16
CA ALA A 16 -3.94 -4.05 -17.03
C ALA A 16 -5.31 -4.58 -16.58
N ILE A 17 -5.42 -5.85 -16.20
CA ILE A 17 -6.64 -6.46 -15.66
C ILE A 17 -7.07 -5.74 -14.39
N GLY A 18 -6.13 -5.48 -13.49
CA GLY A 18 -6.34 -4.70 -12.28
C GLY A 18 -6.87 -3.29 -12.55
N ALA A 19 -6.17 -2.55 -13.41
CA ALA A 19 -6.54 -1.20 -13.81
C ALA A 19 -7.94 -1.16 -14.44
N MET A 20 -8.30 -2.14 -15.28
CA MET A 20 -9.60 -2.20 -15.93
C MET A 20 -10.72 -2.59 -14.96
N LEU A 21 -10.59 -3.72 -14.27
CA LEU A 21 -11.67 -4.28 -13.44
C LEU A 21 -11.85 -3.56 -12.11
N VAL A 22 -10.76 -3.15 -11.47
CA VAL A 22 -10.81 -2.44 -10.18
C VAL A 22 -10.69 -0.93 -10.43
N GLY A 23 -9.74 -0.46 -11.24
CA GLY A 23 -9.55 0.97 -11.45
C GLY A 23 -10.69 1.67 -12.19
N PHE A 24 -10.97 1.27 -13.43
CA PHE A 24 -11.86 2.01 -14.34
C PHE A 24 -13.31 1.56 -14.30
N LEU A 25 -13.59 0.25 -14.25
CA LEU A 25 -14.94 -0.29 -14.35
C LEU A 25 -15.90 0.24 -13.26
N PRO A 26 -15.53 0.27 -11.97
CA PRO A 26 -16.39 0.84 -10.93
C PRO A 26 -16.27 2.36 -10.80
N TRP A 27 -15.47 3.05 -11.63
CA TRP A 27 -15.12 4.47 -11.44
C TRP A 27 -16.35 5.36 -11.25
N SER A 28 -17.39 5.18 -12.07
CA SER A 28 -18.63 5.97 -12.00
C SER A 28 -19.39 5.82 -10.67
N ARG A 29 -19.08 4.81 -9.86
CA ARG A 29 -19.68 4.57 -8.54
C ARG A 29 -18.80 5.03 -7.39
N VAL A 30 -17.47 4.97 -7.57
CA VAL A 30 -16.50 5.27 -6.51
C VAL A 30 -15.81 6.61 -6.71
N GLU A 31 -16.17 7.37 -7.75
CA GLU A 31 -15.65 8.70 -7.99
C GLU A 31 -15.90 9.61 -6.76
N PRO A 32 -14.84 10.23 -6.23
CA PRO A 32 -14.99 11.12 -5.08
C PRO A 32 -15.94 12.28 -5.38
N ALA A 33 -16.79 12.62 -4.41
CA ALA A 33 -17.52 13.90 -4.41
C ALA A 33 -16.53 15.09 -4.33
N ASN A 34 -17.10 16.30 -4.31
CA ASN A 34 -16.44 17.57 -4.01
C ASN A 34 -15.12 17.43 -3.24
N ASN A 35 -14.06 18.03 -3.78
CA ASN A 35 -12.66 18.01 -3.32
C ASN A 35 -11.81 16.84 -3.81
N GLY A 36 -12.37 15.85 -4.52
CA GLY A 36 -11.59 14.87 -5.29
C GLY A 36 -10.78 13.87 -4.44
N VAL A 37 -10.92 13.88 -3.12
CA VAL A 37 -10.18 12.98 -2.22
C VAL A 37 -10.91 11.66 -2.07
N PHE A 38 -10.22 10.58 -2.38
CA PHE A 38 -10.74 9.22 -2.29
C PHE A 38 -10.79 8.77 -0.83
N ALA A 39 -11.82 9.23 -0.13
CA ALA A 39 -12.15 8.91 1.24
C ALA A 39 -13.63 8.53 1.36
N LEU A 40 -13.89 7.47 2.13
CA LEU A 40 -15.25 6.99 2.43
C LEU A 40 -16.05 8.04 3.22
N LEU A 41 -15.33 8.94 3.90
CA LEU A 41 -15.85 10.15 4.53
C LEU A 41 -16.74 11.05 3.68
N SER A 42 -16.55 11.03 2.36
CA SER A 42 -17.35 11.86 1.47
C SER A 42 -18.83 11.43 1.41
N ASN A 43 -19.21 10.32 2.09
CA ASN A 43 -20.54 9.68 2.06
C ASN A 43 -21.02 9.32 0.64
N ASN A 44 -20.13 9.36 -0.35
CA ASN A 44 -20.44 9.05 -1.73
C ASN A 44 -20.38 7.55 -2.03
N ILE A 45 -19.55 6.80 -1.31
CA ILE A 45 -19.36 5.37 -1.53
C ILE A 45 -20.31 4.62 -0.61
N THR A 46 -21.33 4.01 -1.18
CA THR A 46 -22.31 3.22 -0.43
C THR A 46 -21.76 1.84 -0.05
N SER A 47 -22.41 1.15 0.90
CA SER A 47 -22.06 -0.24 1.22
C SER A 47 -22.20 -1.17 0.00
N THR A 48 -23.15 -0.89 -0.90
CA THR A 48 -23.32 -1.64 -2.14
C THR A 48 -22.13 -1.44 -3.07
N ASP A 49 -21.59 -0.22 -3.16
CA ASP A 49 -20.40 0.06 -3.97
C ASP A 49 -19.18 -0.69 -3.44
N LEU A 50 -19.00 -0.75 -2.12
CA LEU A 50 -17.95 -1.55 -1.49
C LEU A 50 -18.09 -3.05 -1.80
N ILE A 51 -19.31 -3.60 -1.80
CA ILE A 51 -19.54 -5.00 -2.18
C ILE A 51 -19.17 -5.23 -3.64
N ILE A 52 -19.57 -4.34 -4.55
CA ILE A 52 -19.21 -4.42 -5.97
C ILE A 52 -17.69 -4.37 -6.13
N CYS A 53 -17.01 -3.43 -5.48
CA CYS A 53 -15.55 -3.35 -5.48
C CYS A 53 -14.89 -4.61 -4.92
N GLY A 54 -15.47 -5.22 -3.89
CA GLY A 54 -15.01 -6.50 -3.34
C GLY A 54 -15.10 -7.65 -4.35
N LEU A 55 -16.26 -7.77 -5.03
CA LEU A 55 -16.47 -8.77 -6.08
C LEU A 55 -15.53 -8.55 -7.27
N LEU A 56 -15.34 -7.30 -7.69
CA LEU A 56 -14.40 -6.95 -8.76
C LEU A 56 -12.94 -7.21 -8.36
N SER A 57 -12.58 -6.99 -7.09
CA SER A 57 -11.24 -7.29 -6.58
C SER A 57 -10.98 -8.79 -6.61
N LEU A 58 -11.94 -9.61 -6.15
CA LEU A 58 -11.88 -11.07 -6.22
C LEU A 58 -11.76 -11.53 -7.69
N ALA A 59 -12.61 -11.01 -8.57
CA ALA A 59 -12.58 -11.34 -10.00
C ALA A 59 -11.25 -10.94 -10.65
N ALA A 60 -10.70 -9.77 -10.33
CA ALA A 60 -9.42 -9.31 -10.86
C ALA A 60 -8.27 -10.21 -10.44
N GLY A 61 -8.18 -10.58 -9.16
CA GLY A 61 -7.19 -11.55 -8.68
C GLY A 61 -7.34 -12.92 -9.34
N PHE A 62 -8.57 -13.40 -9.48
CA PHE A 62 -8.88 -14.68 -10.13
C PHE A 62 -8.47 -14.69 -11.61
N VAL A 63 -8.93 -13.71 -12.39
CA VAL A 63 -8.67 -13.61 -13.83
C VAL A 63 -7.18 -13.38 -14.11
N ALA A 64 -6.53 -12.50 -13.34
CA ALA A 64 -5.10 -12.25 -13.48
C ALA A 64 -4.28 -13.51 -13.17
N SER A 65 -4.61 -14.23 -12.10
CA SER A 65 -3.97 -15.50 -11.76
C SER A 65 -4.18 -16.57 -12.83
N ALA A 66 -5.40 -16.68 -13.38
CA ALA A 66 -5.72 -17.62 -14.44
C ALA A 66 -4.90 -17.40 -15.71
N ILE A 67 -4.69 -16.13 -16.10
CA ILE A 67 -3.92 -15.72 -17.29
C ILE A 67 -2.41 -15.84 -17.06
N CYS A 68 -1.94 -15.59 -15.85
CA CYS A 68 -0.50 -15.55 -15.54
C CYS A 68 0.15 -16.93 -15.28
N THR A 69 -0.57 -18.03 -15.51
CA THR A 69 -0.03 -19.39 -15.38
C THR A 69 1.26 -19.60 -16.19
N PRO A 70 2.24 -20.35 -15.65
CA PRO A 70 2.20 -21.11 -14.39
C PRO A 70 2.48 -20.31 -13.11
N TYR A 71 2.77 -19.01 -13.19
CA TYR A 71 3.03 -18.15 -12.02
C TYR A 71 1.78 -17.38 -11.57
N GLY A 72 0.63 -18.05 -11.64
CA GLY A 72 -0.69 -17.45 -11.49
C GLY A 72 -0.85 -16.73 -10.16
N PHE A 73 -0.68 -17.45 -9.04
CA PHE A 73 -0.81 -16.85 -7.72
C PHE A 73 0.24 -15.76 -7.46
N GLN A 74 1.49 -15.95 -7.91
CA GLN A 74 2.57 -15.01 -7.63
C GLN A 74 2.32 -13.68 -8.34
N ILE A 75 1.92 -13.71 -9.62
CA ILE A 75 1.71 -12.50 -10.42
C ILE A 75 0.27 -11.97 -10.27
N GLY A 76 -0.74 -12.82 -10.10
CA GLY A 76 -2.14 -12.41 -10.04
C GLY A 76 -2.46 -11.45 -8.89
N VAL A 77 -1.74 -11.55 -7.77
CA VAL A 77 -1.96 -10.72 -6.57
C VAL A 77 -1.68 -9.24 -6.77
N ILE A 78 -0.91 -8.84 -7.78
CA ILE A 78 -0.65 -7.42 -8.08
C ILE A 78 -1.82 -6.73 -8.79
N ALA A 79 -2.80 -7.48 -9.30
CA ALA A 79 -3.91 -6.91 -10.06
C ALA A 79 -4.74 -5.93 -9.21
N VAL A 80 -5.13 -6.30 -7.99
CA VAL A 80 -5.94 -5.41 -7.15
C VAL A 80 -5.18 -4.15 -6.73
N PRO A 81 -3.94 -4.24 -6.21
CA PRO A 81 -3.11 -3.06 -5.96
C PRO A 81 -2.95 -2.16 -7.19
N ALA A 82 -2.74 -2.72 -8.37
CA ALA A 82 -2.64 -1.96 -9.62
C ALA A 82 -3.93 -1.18 -9.96
N GLY A 83 -5.09 -1.80 -9.75
CA GLY A 83 -6.38 -1.11 -9.92
C GLY A 83 -6.59 -0.01 -8.89
N MET A 84 -6.29 -0.29 -7.62
CA MET A 84 -6.36 0.71 -6.56
C MET A 84 -5.37 1.86 -6.78
N SER A 85 -4.24 1.62 -7.44
CA SER A 85 -3.29 2.67 -7.82
C SER A 85 -3.89 3.70 -8.78
N VAL A 86 -4.85 3.31 -9.63
CA VAL A 86 -5.59 4.27 -10.48
C VAL A 86 -6.40 5.24 -9.62
N TRP A 87 -7.12 4.71 -8.63
CA TRP A 87 -7.88 5.52 -7.67
C TRP A 87 -6.96 6.39 -6.82
N ALA A 88 -5.88 5.81 -6.30
CA ALA A 88 -4.91 6.49 -5.46
C ALA A 88 -4.18 7.62 -6.19
N TYR A 89 -3.92 7.46 -7.50
CA TYR A 89 -3.31 8.50 -8.35
C TYR A 89 -4.30 9.64 -8.65
N LYS A 90 -5.56 9.31 -8.93
CA LYS A 90 -6.61 10.30 -9.19
C LYS A 90 -7.09 11.03 -7.94
N SER A 91 -6.81 10.50 -6.75
CA SER A 91 -7.18 11.15 -5.50
C SER A 91 -6.45 12.47 -5.32
N ALA A 92 -7.20 13.51 -4.94
CA ALA A 92 -6.64 14.77 -4.48
C ALA A 92 -5.87 14.60 -3.16
N ALA A 93 -5.12 15.63 -2.79
CA ALA A 93 -4.27 15.64 -1.62
C ALA A 93 -5.06 15.81 -0.31
N VAL A 94 -4.48 15.34 0.81
CA VAL A 94 -5.04 15.56 2.16
C VAL A 94 -5.17 17.06 2.47
N SER A 95 -4.23 17.87 1.98
CA SER A 95 -4.29 19.32 2.14
C SER A 95 -5.56 19.95 1.56
N THR A 96 -6.14 19.38 0.49
CA THR A 96 -7.42 19.85 -0.09
C THR A 96 -8.58 19.65 0.90
N LEU A 97 -8.59 18.56 1.68
CA LEU A 97 -9.55 18.38 2.77
C LEU A 97 -9.35 19.45 3.85
N PHE A 98 -8.10 19.72 4.24
CA PHE A 98 -7.83 20.68 5.31
C PHE A 98 -8.07 22.12 4.91
N GLN A 99 -8.01 22.44 3.62
CA GLN A 99 -8.46 23.73 3.11
C GLN A 99 -9.97 23.90 3.25
N ALA A 100 -10.75 22.83 3.05
CA ALA A 100 -12.20 22.85 3.27
C ALA A 100 -12.58 22.85 4.77
N VAL A 101 -11.75 22.24 5.62
CA VAL A 101 -11.95 22.19 7.09
C VAL A 101 -10.73 22.69 7.87
N PRO A 102 -10.51 24.01 7.96
CA PRO A 102 -9.26 24.56 8.49
C PRO A 102 -9.10 24.41 10.00
N ALA A 103 -10.18 24.27 10.76
CA ALA A 103 -10.15 24.19 12.23
C ALA A 103 -9.53 22.88 12.75
N ALA A 104 -8.76 22.96 13.84
CA ALA A 104 -8.10 21.79 14.45
C ALA A 104 -9.05 20.63 14.77
N GLY A 105 -10.22 20.94 15.35
CA GLY A 105 -11.23 19.93 15.70
C GLY A 105 -11.75 19.18 14.46
N SER A 106 -11.98 19.90 13.37
CA SER A 106 -12.44 19.31 12.11
C SER A 106 -11.35 18.48 11.44
N ARG A 107 -10.08 18.93 11.46
CA ARG A 107 -8.94 18.11 10.98
C ARG A 107 -8.76 16.83 11.79
N ALA A 108 -8.95 16.90 13.12
CA ALA A 108 -8.91 15.73 13.98
C ALA A 108 -10.01 14.72 13.63
N ALA A 109 -11.23 15.21 13.34
CA ALA A 109 -12.33 14.37 12.88
C ALA A 109 -12.00 13.68 11.55
N VAL A 110 -11.45 14.40 10.57
CA VAL A 110 -10.99 13.82 9.28
C VAL A 110 -9.99 12.70 9.52
N TYR A 111 -8.96 12.92 10.34
CA TYR A 111 -8.00 11.87 10.66
C TYR A 111 -8.64 10.68 11.40
N ALA A 112 -9.56 10.93 12.33
CA ALA A 112 -10.22 9.86 13.08
C ALA A 112 -10.97 8.90 12.15
N SER A 113 -11.63 9.42 11.13
CA SER A 113 -12.31 8.62 10.11
C SER A 113 -11.38 7.92 9.13
N LEU A 114 -10.31 8.60 8.65
CA LEU A 114 -9.35 8.00 7.74
C LEU A 114 -8.62 6.78 8.34
N ARG A 115 -8.50 6.70 9.67
CA ARG A 115 -7.86 5.57 10.37
C ARG A 115 -8.45 4.23 9.96
N PHE A 116 -9.77 4.12 9.89
CA PHE A 116 -10.42 2.84 9.61
C PHE A 116 -10.48 2.52 8.11
N GLU A 117 -10.36 3.53 7.25
CA GLU A 117 -10.38 3.32 5.80
C GLU A 117 -9.21 2.47 5.32
N ALA A 118 -8.05 2.55 5.97
CA ALA A 118 -6.89 1.71 5.66
C ALA A 118 -7.22 0.22 5.66
N PHE A 119 -8.09 -0.23 6.58
CA PHE A 119 -8.50 -1.63 6.66
C PHE A 119 -9.50 -2.02 5.58
N ILE A 120 -10.31 -1.08 5.10
CA ILE A 120 -11.25 -1.33 4.01
C ILE A 120 -10.48 -1.52 2.69
N TRP A 121 -9.51 -0.65 2.43
CA TRP A 121 -8.61 -0.78 1.29
C TRP A 121 -7.78 -2.07 1.36
N LEU A 122 -7.29 -2.43 2.56
CA LEU A 122 -6.59 -3.69 2.78
C LEU A 122 -7.51 -4.91 2.52
N ALA A 123 -8.78 -4.85 2.93
CA ALA A 123 -9.73 -5.92 2.70
C ALA A 123 -9.98 -6.17 1.21
N LEU A 124 -10.07 -5.12 0.38
CA LEU A 124 -10.16 -5.26 -1.08
C LEU A 124 -8.92 -5.97 -1.65
N MET A 125 -7.73 -5.57 -1.22
CA MET A 125 -6.48 -6.24 -1.63
C MET A 125 -6.49 -7.73 -1.24
N LEU A 126 -6.89 -8.06 0.00
CA LEU A 126 -6.98 -9.44 0.47
C LEU A 126 -8.01 -10.27 -0.31
N LEU A 127 -9.14 -9.68 -0.71
CA LEU A 127 -10.10 -10.34 -1.61
C LEU A 127 -9.48 -10.68 -2.97
N GLY A 128 -8.61 -9.81 -3.48
CA GLY A 128 -7.78 -10.11 -4.65
C GLY A 128 -6.87 -11.31 -4.46
N VAL A 129 -6.20 -11.39 -3.31
CA VAL A 129 -5.35 -12.55 -2.96
C VAL A 129 -6.18 -13.84 -2.89
N ILE A 130 -7.37 -13.78 -2.29
CA ILE A 130 -8.29 -14.92 -2.23
C ILE A 130 -8.73 -15.35 -3.64
N GLY A 131 -9.06 -14.39 -4.51
CA GLY A 131 -9.39 -14.67 -5.92
C GLY A 131 -8.23 -15.34 -6.66
N ALA A 132 -7.02 -14.83 -6.49
CA ALA A 132 -5.82 -15.40 -7.10
C ALA A 132 -5.54 -16.84 -6.62
N TYR A 133 -5.72 -17.09 -5.32
CA TYR A 133 -5.60 -18.42 -4.73
C TYR A 133 -6.68 -19.38 -5.25
N ALA A 134 -7.93 -18.92 -5.36
CA ALA A 134 -9.04 -19.71 -5.88
C ALA A 134 -8.80 -20.15 -7.32
N ALA A 135 -8.27 -19.27 -8.18
CA ALA A 135 -7.89 -19.62 -9.55
C ALA A 135 -6.81 -20.70 -9.57
N ASP A 136 -5.75 -20.55 -8.78
CA ASP A 136 -4.63 -21.50 -8.75
C ASP A 136 -5.09 -22.90 -8.32
N LYS A 137 -5.96 -22.95 -7.30
CA LYS A 137 -6.59 -24.19 -6.83
C LYS A 137 -7.51 -24.82 -7.86
N LEU A 138 -8.34 -24.02 -8.54
CA LEU A 138 -9.29 -24.51 -9.54
C LEU A 138 -8.58 -25.12 -10.75
N PHE A 139 -7.52 -24.48 -11.22
CA PHE A 139 -6.78 -24.97 -12.39
C PHE A 139 -5.77 -26.09 -12.05
N ARG A 140 -5.70 -26.53 -10.78
CA ARG A 140 -4.82 -27.62 -10.27
C ARG A 140 -3.41 -27.57 -10.87
N ARG A 141 -2.85 -26.37 -10.91
CA ARG A 141 -1.52 -26.17 -11.50
C ARG A 141 -0.52 -26.55 -10.43
N ASN A 142 0.31 -27.57 -10.70
CA ASN A 142 1.47 -27.84 -9.87
C ASN A 142 2.25 -26.54 -9.76
N SER A 143 2.24 -25.92 -8.59
CA SER A 143 3.06 -24.75 -8.33
C SER A 143 4.48 -25.17 -8.67
N LEU A 144 5.07 -24.59 -9.71
CA LEU A 144 6.48 -24.82 -10.02
C LEU A 144 7.26 -24.59 -8.73
N ASP A 145 8.22 -25.46 -8.43
CA ASP A 145 9.11 -25.24 -7.30
C ASP A 145 9.81 -23.90 -7.53
N LEU A 146 9.36 -22.91 -6.78
CA LEU A 146 9.82 -21.56 -6.91
C LEU A 146 11.15 -21.44 -6.16
N PRO A 147 12.10 -20.65 -6.68
CA PRO A 147 13.33 -20.31 -5.98
C PRO A 147 13.08 -19.38 -4.77
N ASP A 148 11.83 -19.24 -4.32
CA ASP A 148 11.48 -18.45 -3.15
C ASP A 148 11.61 -19.24 -1.84
N LYS A 149 11.74 -20.57 -1.91
CA LYS A 149 12.08 -21.43 -0.77
C LYS A 149 13.58 -21.39 -0.56
N PHE A 150 14.01 -20.55 0.36
CA PHE A 150 15.40 -20.44 0.75
C PHE A 150 15.53 -20.21 2.25
N ASP A 151 16.62 -20.68 2.83
CA ASP A 151 16.84 -20.52 4.27
C ASP A 151 17.07 -19.05 4.66
N PRO A 152 16.33 -18.52 5.64
CA PRO A 152 16.54 -17.16 6.09
C PRO A 152 17.92 -17.00 6.73
N THR A 153 18.50 -15.80 6.64
CA THR A 153 19.77 -15.50 7.31
C THR A 153 19.66 -15.63 8.83
N VAL A 154 18.53 -15.19 9.40
CA VAL A 154 18.25 -15.31 10.83
C VAL A 154 17.23 -16.41 11.05
N LYS A 155 17.63 -17.47 11.74
CA LYS A 155 16.75 -18.58 12.10
C LYS A 155 15.95 -18.22 13.35
N LEU A 156 14.72 -17.81 13.16
CA LEU A 156 13.74 -17.59 14.22
C LEU A 156 12.60 -18.61 14.10
N GLU A 157 11.90 -18.83 15.21
CA GLU A 157 10.63 -19.55 15.20
C GLU A 157 9.62 -18.78 14.32
N PRO A 158 8.77 -19.45 13.52
CA PRO A 158 7.96 -18.79 12.49
C PRO A 158 7.07 -17.65 13.00
N MET A 159 6.45 -17.80 14.18
CA MET A 159 5.60 -16.75 14.74
C MET A 159 6.42 -15.55 15.20
N ILE A 160 7.58 -15.78 15.81
CA ILE A 160 8.53 -14.70 16.16
C ILE A 160 9.01 -13.98 14.90
N ALA A 161 9.38 -14.71 13.84
CA ALA A 161 9.81 -14.11 12.57
C ALA A 161 8.73 -13.20 11.96
N ILE A 162 7.48 -13.68 11.95
CA ILE A 162 6.32 -12.91 11.49
C ILE A 162 6.11 -11.65 12.34
N ALA A 163 6.13 -11.79 13.67
CA ALA A 163 5.94 -10.66 14.58
C ALA A 163 7.04 -9.60 14.40
N VAL A 164 8.30 -10.01 14.30
CA VAL A 164 9.43 -9.12 14.05
C VAL A 164 9.30 -8.43 12.69
N ALA A 165 8.98 -9.18 11.62
CA ALA A 165 8.78 -8.61 10.29
C ALA A 165 7.65 -7.56 10.27
N PHE A 166 6.54 -7.86 10.94
CA PHE A 166 5.38 -6.98 11.02
C PHE A 166 5.70 -5.69 11.79
N VAL A 167 6.22 -5.80 13.01
CA VAL A 167 6.54 -4.63 13.86
C VAL A 167 7.65 -3.79 13.25
N SER A 168 8.70 -4.42 12.73
CA SER A 168 9.79 -3.70 12.06
C SER A 168 9.32 -3.01 10.79
N THR A 169 8.40 -3.59 10.01
CA THR A 169 7.80 -2.92 8.85
C THR A 169 7.02 -1.67 9.26
N ILE A 170 6.29 -1.69 10.39
CA ILE A 170 5.58 -0.50 10.87
C ILE A 170 6.58 0.60 11.23
N ILE A 171 7.59 0.28 12.05
CA ILE A 171 8.56 1.26 12.54
C ILE A 171 9.41 1.81 11.38
N ALA A 172 9.99 0.91 10.58
CA ALA A 172 10.80 1.29 9.42
C ALA A 172 9.96 2.01 8.36
N GLY A 173 8.70 1.61 8.16
CA GLY A 173 7.78 2.25 7.23
C GLY A 173 7.52 3.72 7.60
N ILE A 174 7.19 3.98 8.88
CA ILE A 174 7.00 5.35 9.38
C ILE A 174 8.29 6.16 9.22
N PHE A 175 9.44 5.58 9.56
CA PHE A 175 10.72 6.27 9.47
C PHE A 175 11.08 6.62 8.01
N LEU A 176 11.07 5.63 7.12
CA LEU A 176 11.45 5.79 5.72
C LEU A 176 10.49 6.71 4.95
N LEU A 177 9.19 6.68 5.22
CA LEU A 177 8.23 7.59 4.57
C LEU A 177 8.48 9.05 4.93
N ASN A 178 8.93 9.33 6.16
CA ASN A 178 9.31 10.68 6.58
C ASN A 178 10.66 11.14 5.99
N ILE A 179 11.34 10.29 5.21
CA ILE A 179 12.54 10.65 4.46
C ILE A 179 12.21 10.68 2.96
N LEU A 180 11.64 9.60 2.43
CA LEU A 180 11.48 9.38 1.00
C LEU A 180 10.28 10.11 0.38
N ALA A 181 9.21 10.33 1.15
CA ALA A 181 8.03 11.02 0.65
C ALA A 181 8.01 12.52 0.99
N THR A 182 9.11 13.07 1.52
CA THR A 182 9.14 14.39 2.17
C THR A 182 9.34 15.54 1.19
N ASP A 183 8.42 16.50 1.20
CA ASP A 183 8.53 17.74 0.43
C ASP A 183 9.38 18.80 1.17
N VAL A 184 9.40 20.03 0.65
CA VAL A 184 10.09 21.19 1.25
C VAL A 184 9.71 21.32 2.73
N GLY A 185 10.75 21.29 3.57
CA GLY A 185 10.65 21.43 5.01
C GLY A 185 10.99 22.83 5.48
N TYR A 186 10.24 23.33 6.47
CA TYR A 186 10.50 24.60 7.13
C TYR A 186 10.81 24.37 8.60
N PRO A 187 11.82 25.06 9.18
CA PRO A 187 12.11 24.98 10.59
C PRO A 187 10.90 25.41 11.44
N ASP A 188 10.62 24.66 12.49
CA ASP A 188 9.50 24.88 13.39
C ASP A 188 9.94 24.70 14.86
N LYS A 189 9.44 25.57 15.74
CA LYS A 189 9.85 25.59 17.15
C LYS A 189 9.35 24.37 17.95
N GLN A 190 8.24 23.78 17.54
CA GLN A 190 7.61 22.67 18.27
C GLN A 190 7.97 21.30 17.70
N PHE A 191 8.05 21.18 16.37
CA PHE A 191 8.31 19.90 15.70
C PHE A 191 9.73 19.76 15.14
N GLY A 192 10.54 20.81 15.25
CA GLY A 192 11.85 20.93 14.60
C GLY A 192 11.70 21.30 13.12
N PHE A 193 10.89 20.53 12.39
CA PHE A 193 10.50 20.82 11.01
C PHE A 193 9.04 20.47 10.76
N VAL A 194 8.40 21.25 9.89
CA VAL A 194 7.14 20.92 9.23
C VAL A 194 7.37 20.79 7.73
N PHE A 195 6.57 19.98 7.06
CA PHE A 195 6.76 19.66 5.65
C PHE A 195 5.50 19.98 4.84
N GLY A 196 5.69 20.47 3.62
CA GLY A 196 4.59 20.66 2.67
C GLY A 196 3.94 19.32 2.28
N GLN A 197 2.74 19.41 1.69
CA GLN A 197 2.08 18.27 1.05
C GLN A 197 2.93 17.79 -0.12
N PRO A 198 3.50 16.57 -0.06
CA PRO A 198 4.26 16.05 -1.17
C PRO A 198 3.40 15.83 -2.41
N ALA A 199 4.02 16.03 -3.57
CA ALA A 199 3.41 15.75 -4.86
C ALA A 199 3.06 14.26 -4.99
N THR A 200 1.99 13.95 -5.74
CA THR A 200 1.49 12.57 -5.89
C THR A 200 2.56 11.59 -6.35
N LEU A 201 3.40 11.95 -7.32
CA LEU A 201 4.48 11.07 -7.80
C LEU A 201 5.54 10.80 -6.74
N GLN A 202 5.80 11.77 -5.86
CA GLN A 202 6.73 11.59 -4.75
C GLN A 202 6.17 10.66 -3.69
N ILE A 203 4.86 10.74 -3.40
CA ILE A 203 4.16 9.78 -2.54
C ILE A 203 4.27 8.38 -3.14
N ILE A 204 4.00 8.22 -4.44
CA ILE A 204 4.09 6.93 -5.14
C ILE A 204 5.49 6.34 -4.97
N PHE A 205 6.51 7.12 -5.32
CA PHE A 205 7.90 6.69 -5.18
C PHE A 205 8.23 6.32 -3.73
N GLY A 206 7.95 7.22 -2.77
CA GLY A 206 8.30 7.03 -1.37
C GLY A 206 7.62 5.81 -0.77
N VAL A 207 6.34 5.59 -1.05
CA VAL A 207 5.58 4.43 -0.56
C VAL A 207 6.07 3.13 -1.21
N VAL A 208 6.20 3.07 -2.54
CA VAL A 208 6.70 1.87 -3.23
C VAL A 208 8.08 1.49 -2.71
N VAL A 209 9.03 2.43 -2.66
CA VAL A 209 10.42 2.14 -2.25
C VAL A 209 10.49 1.74 -0.79
N THR A 210 9.74 2.42 0.10
CA THR A 210 9.71 2.06 1.52
C THR A 210 9.30 0.61 1.73
N PHE A 211 8.15 0.21 1.16
CA PHE A 211 7.62 -1.14 1.37
C PHE A 211 8.36 -2.21 0.55
N LEU A 212 9.01 -1.82 -0.55
CA LEU A 212 10.00 -2.66 -1.24
C LEU A 212 11.15 -3.01 -0.31
N ILE A 213 11.77 -2.01 0.33
CA ILE A 213 12.88 -2.25 1.28
C ILE A 213 12.39 -3.12 2.45
N CYS A 214 11.26 -2.79 3.07
CA CYS A 214 10.73 -3.56 4.20
C CYS A 214 10.48 -5.03 3.83
N SER A 215 9.79 -5.30 2.72
CA SER A 215 9.49 -6.68 2.31
C SER A 215 10.71 -7.42 1.77
N PHE A 216 11.66 -6.72 1.13
CA PHE A 216 12.95 -7.29 0.75
C PHE A 216 13.68 -7.81 1.99
N CYS A 217 13.82 -6.97 3.02
CA CYS A 217 14.47 -7.35 4.28
C CYS A 217 13.71 -8.46 5.02
N ALA A 218 12.38 -8.39 5.09
CA ALA A 218 11.56 -9.42 5.72
C ALA A 218 11.74 -10.79 5.05
N LYS A 219 11.79 -10.83 3.72
CA LYS A 219 12.03 -12.07 2.99
C LYS A 219 13.48 -12.55 3.13
N LEU A 220 14.46 -11.66 2.93
CA LEU A 220 15.87 -12.02 2.93
C LEU A 220 16.35 -12.51 4.30
N TYR A 221 16.04 -11.76 5.36
CA TYR A 221 16.57 -12.04 6.69
C TYR A 221 15.69 -12.96 7.52
N LEU A 222 14.37 -12.90 7.36
CA LEU A 222 13.41 -13.62 8.21
C LEU A 222 12.63 -14.71 7.46
N GLY A 223 12.75 -14.79 6.12
CA GLY A 223 12.05 -15.80 5.32
C GLY A 223 10.54 -15.58 5.25
N VAL A 224 10.04 -14.42 5.69
CA VAL A 224 8.61 -14.14 5.84
C VAL A 224 7.97 -13.78 4.50
N HIS A 225 6.73 -14.22 4.30
CA HIS A 225 5.94 -13.92 3.10
C HIS A 225 5.50 -12.44 3.07
N TYR A 226 5.41 -11.84 1.87
CA TYR A 226 5.09 -10.42 1.68
C TYR A 226 3.76 -9.98 2.30
N ILE A 227 2.83 -10.91 2.52
CA ILE A 227 1.50 -10.62 3.07
C ILE A 227 1.57 -9.89 4.41
N TRP A 228 2.57 -10.19 5.25
CA TRP A 228 2.74 -9.55 6.55
C TRP A 228 3.20 -8.09 6.44
N PRO A 229 4.25 -7.77 5.66
CA PRO A 229 4.55 -6.40 5.26
C PRO A 229 3.36 -5.67 4.62
N VAL A 230 2.54 -6.35 3.80
CA VAL A 230 1.34 -5.75 3.22
C VAL A 230 0.31 -5.38 4.29
N ILE A 231 -0.02 -6.28 5.22
CA ILE A 231 -0.93 -5.97 6.33
C ILE A 231 -0.37 -4.80 7.16
N ALA A 232 0.95 -4.75 7.37
CA ALA A 232 1.61 -3.67 8.08
C ALA A 232 1.40 -2.28 7.44
N THR A 233 1.16 -2.18 6.12
CA THR A 233 0.87 -0.89 5.45
C THR A 233 -0.36 -0.18 6.05
N ALA A 234 -1.40 -0.92 6.41
CA ALA A 234 -2.59 -0.36 7.06
C ALA A 234 -2.26 0.17 8.46
N PHE A 235 -1.46 -0.59 9.21
CA PHE A 235 -1.02 -0.19 10.54
C PHE A 235 -0.08 1.02 10.51
N VAL A 236 0.78 1.16 9.49
CA VAL A 236 1.58 2.38 9.30
C VAL A 236 0.66 3.60 9.21
N SER A 237 -0.43 3.53 8.46
CA SER A 237 -1.40 4.64 8.36
C SER A 237 -2.04 4.95 9.72
N VAL A 238 -2.57 3.91 10.38
CA VAL A 238 -3.28 4.04 11.68
C VAL A 238 -2.36 4.57 12.77
N VAL A 239 -1.20 3.96 12.95
CA VAL A 239 -0.22 4.33 13.98
C VAL A 239 0.29 5.74 13.73
N SER A 240 0.60 6.10 12.48
CA SER A 240 1.02 7.46 12.14
C SER A 240 -0.02 8.50 12.53
N MET A 241 -1.29 8.24 12.21
CA MET A 241 -2.39 9.14 12.59
C MET A 241 -2.53 9.22 14.11
N ILE A 242 -2.52 8.10 14.84
CA ILE A 242 -2.64 8.11 16.31
C ILE A 242 -1.48 8.88 16.97
N VAL A 243 -0.25 8.67 16.50
CA VAL A 243 0.95 9.25 17.11
C VAL A 243 1.09 10.73 16.79
N PHE A 244 0.88 11.13 15.53
CA PHE A 244 1.19 12.48 15.05
C PHE A 244 0.01 13.44 14.99
N THR A 245 -1.23 12.97 15.15
CA THR A 245 -2.45 13.82 15.07
C THR A 245 -3.09 14.08 16.44
N LYS A 246 -2.28 14.14 17.50
CA LYS A 246 -2.77 14.47 18.86
C LYS A 246 -3.33 15.90 18.88
N THR A 247 -4.37 16.14 19.68
CA THR A 247 -5.08 17.43 19.74
C THR A 247 -4.16 18.65 19.94
N PRO A 248 -3.16 18.63 20.84
CA PRO A 248 -2.25 19.78 21.00
C PRO A 248 -1.41 20.05 19.75
N ALA A 249 -0.97 18.99 19.05
CA ALA A 249 -0.18 19.12 17.84
C ALA A 249 -1.02 19.69 16.69
N LEU A 250 -2.27 19.22 16.53
CA LEU A 250 -3.19 19.76 15.53
C LEU A 250 -3.62 21.19 15.83
N GLY A 251 -3.81 21.53 17.11
CA GLY A 251 -4.10 22.90 17.55
C GLY A 251 -3.00 23.86 17.10
N TYR A 252 -1.74 23.53 17.41
CA TYR A 252 -0.59 24.32 16.98
C TYR A 252 -0.49 24.40 15.44
N MET A 253 -0.57 23.25 14.74
CA MET A 253 -0.51 23.23 13.27
C MET A 253 -1.59 24.09 12.63
N SER A 254 -2.82 24.10 13.18
CA SER A 254 -3.90 24.92 12.64
C SER A 254 -3.74 26.42 12.88
N ALA A 255 -3.07 26.80 13.97
CA ALA A 255 -2.88 28.18 14.37
C ALA A 255 -1.62 28.81 13.73
N SER A 256 -0.57 28.01 13.51
CA SER A 256 0.75 28.50 13.09
C SER A 256 1.08 28.21 11.63
N TRP A 257 0.39 27.25 10.99
CA TRP A 257 0.75 26.79 9.65
C TRP A 257 -0.46 26.69 8.72
N ALA A 258 -0.22 26.93 7.43
CA ALA A 258 -1.24 26.75 6.41
C ALA A 258 -1.68 25.28 6.31
N PRO A 259 -2.91 24.97 5.84
CA PRO A 259 -3.45 23.61 5.75
C PRO A 259 -2.66 22.64 4.85
N VAL A 260 -1.70 23.15 4.09
CA VAL A 260 -0.80 22.38 3.22
C VAL A 260 0.41 21.81 3.96
N PHE A 261 0.66 22.21 5.20
CA PHE A 261 1.80 21.75 5.99
C PHE A 261 1.41 20.69 7.02
N PHE A 262 2.33 19.76 7.25
CA PHE A 262 2.17 18.62 8.16
C PHE A 262 3.38 18.52 9.10
N SER A 263 3.13 18.08 10.33
CA SER A 263 4.18 17.83 11.33
C SER A 263 5.08 16.65 10.94
N LYS A 264 4.51 15.69 10.19
CA LYS A 264 5.20 14.56 9.59
C LYS A 264 4.61 14.27 8.23
N THR A 265 5.46 13.92 7.27
CA THR A 265 5.03 13.59 5.91
C THR A 265 4.10 12.37 5.87
N VAL A 266 4.35 11.36 6.71
CA VAL A 266 3.56 10.12 6.67
C VAL A 266 2.04 10.34 6.90
N ILE A 267 1.63 11.40 7.62
CA ILE A 267 0.22 11.74 7.85
C ILE A 267 -0.42 12.55 6.72
N SER A 268 0.32 12.92 5.68
CA SER A 268 -0.21 13.54 4.46
C SER A 268 -0.47 12.54 3.33
N ILE A 269 -0.14 11.26 3.56
CA ILE A 269 -0.37 10.14 2.64
C ILE A 269 -1.74 9.55 2.94
N LEU A 270 -2.58 9.41 1.91
CA LEU A 270 -3.90 8.82 2.08
C LEU A 270 -3.83 7.31 2.33
N PRO A 271 -4.76 6.73 3.11
CA PRO A 271 -4.82 5.29 3.32
C PRO A 271 -4.82 4.48 2.02
N ILE A 272 -5.59 4.88 1.02
CA ILE A 272 -5.62 4.20 -0.29
C ILE A 272 -4.27 4.23 -1.01
N GLN A 273 -3.55 5.35 -0.94
CA GLN A 273 -2.19 5.48 -1.50
C GLN A 273 -1.22 4.56 -0.76
N MET A 274 -1.32 4.51 0.58
CA MET A 274 -0.50 3.63 1.41
C MET A 274 -0.71 2.16 1.05
N ILE A 275 -1.97 1.70 0.97
CA ILE A 275 -2.26 0.28 0.69
C ILE A 275 -1.92 -0.07 -0.76
N ALA A 276 -2.35 0.73 -1.74
CA ALA A 276 -2.16 0.41 -3.16
C ALA A 276 -0.67 0.33 -3.52
N PHE A 277 0.07 1.42 -3.26
CA PHE A 277 1.49 1.49 -3.59
C PHE A 277 2.35 0.65 -2.64
N GLY A 278 1.97 0.56 -1.36
CA GLY A 278 2.67 -0.27 -0.39
C GLY A 278 2.57 -1.75 -0.72
N SER A 279 1.40 -2.21 -1.19
CA SER A 279 1.22 -3.61 -1.62
C SER A 279 2.09 -3.95 -2.83
N ILE A 280 2.15 -3.06 -3.84
CA ILE A 280 3.05 -3.22 -4.99
C ILE A 280 4.50 -3.29 -4.53
N GLY A 281 4.91 -2.35 -3.67
CA GLY A 281 6.25 -2.32 -3.08
C GLY A 281 6.60 -3.64 -2.37
N CYS A 282 5.72 -4.14 -1.51
CA CYS A 282 5.93 -5.39 -0.79
C CYS A 282 6.12 -6.59 -1.73
N VAL A 283 5.25 -6.74 -2.73
CA VAL A 283 5.34 -7.86 -3.68
C VAL A 283 6.66 -7.79 -4.47
N TRP A 284 7.03 -6.60 -4.96
CA TRP A 284 8.30 -6.42 -5.65
C TRP A 284 9.51 -6.65 -4.76
N GLY A 285 9.50 -6.17 -3.51
CA GLY A 285 10.57 -6.40 -2.54
C GLY A 285 10.77 -7.89 -2.27
N TYR A 286 9.68 -8.64 -2.14
CA TYR A 286 9.73 -10.10 -1.97
C TYR A 286 10.34 -10.82 -3.18
N TRP A 287 9.92 -10.47 -4.40
CA TRP A 287 10.52 -11.07 -5.61
C TRP A 287 11.99 -10.70 -5.77
N LEU A 288 12.36 -9.46 -5.44
CA LEU A 288 13.74 -8.99 -5.52
C LEU A 288 14.63 -9.76 -4.53
N ALA A 289 14.15 -10.04 -3.31
CA ALA A 289 14.87 -10.84 -2.33
C ALA A 289 15.11 -12.27 -2.83
N ALA A 290 14.09 -12.91 -3.41
CA ALA A 290 14.24 -14.24 -4.02
C ALA A 290 15.23 -14.24 -5.19
N ARG A 291 15.18 -13.23 -6.08
CA ARG A 291 16.14 -13.13 -7.19
C ARG A 291 17.56 -12.85 -6.69
N TYR A 292 17.71 -11.97 -5.70
CA TYR A 292 19.00 -11.62 -5.13
C TYR A 292 19.70 -12.82 -4.52
N LYS A 293 18.98 -13.64 -3.76
CA LYS A 293 19.58 -14.84 -3.16
C LYS A 293 19.94 -15.88 -4.21
N PHE A 294 19.06 -16.12 -5.18
CA PHE A 294 19.37 -17.00 -6.31
C PHE A 294 20.64 -16.55 -7.05
N TRP A 295 20.77 -15.25 -7.34
CA TRP A 295 21.96 -14.71 -7.98
C TRP A 295 23.23 -14.97 -7.15
N ARG A 296 23.17 -14.77 -5.83
CA ARG A 296 24.30 -15.03 -4.94
C ARG A 296 24.71 -16.50 -4.82
N GLU A 297 23.78 -17.44 -4.95
CA GLU A 297 24.06 -18.87 -4.78
C GLU A 297 24.50 -19.55 -6.07
N PHE A 298 24.05 -19.07 -7.24
CA PHE A 298 24.24 -19.77 -8.51
C PHE A 298 24.93 -18.95 -9.61
N GLU A 299 25.02 -17.61 -9.50
CA GLU A 299 25.54 -16.73 -10.55
C GLU A 299 26.74 -15.87 -10.10
N ALA A 300 27.11 -15.90 -8.80
CA ALA A 300 28.21 -15.11 -8.21
C ALA A 300 29.40 -16.00 -7.82
#